data_AF-A0A9P5DTX3-F1
#
_entry.id   AF-A0A9P5DTX3-F1
#
_cell.length_a   1.000
_cell.length_b   1.000
_cell.length_c   1.000
_cell.angle_alpha   90.00
_cell.angle_beta   90.00
_cell.angle_gamma   90.00
#
_symmetry.space_group_name_H-M   'P 1'
#
loop_
_entity.id
_entity.type
_entity.pdbx_description
1 polymer ?
#
loop_
_entity_poly.entity_id
_entity_poly.type
_entity_poly.pdbx_seq_one_letter_code
_entity_poly.pdbx_strand_id
1 'polypeptide(L)'
;MVMTPKSTNRTNRGVEQVFLWVYLVVKSLVNGLRNGDELSVLRDRLSELPSNLDLLYRHMLQRVPKRYWSASFRLFDIMKSSRTAPKALLLWYLGERGYNPLEDNLSEETKLARCYQIYLRLMTQCAGLLELRTDFIDRHVGTTDTRLDMVIDDDTDVIRYGRKRKFGEVYSIDSTVHYLHRTVHDFLFTADIESLWKGRVSESRLDSVSWLATHRFIDVYEVAMRVKEAEDGYLSSALLYEWSEGLRTFLVTLEDSSNHGVRSMLGKMIKDVEQGLLVFSFDGSRAPEEYTALLGEGTETRYNWLECLLQFDCLARIKAARHPKVGGDLMNRQKAVQDVTTVLKWIDSI
;
A
#
# COMPACT_ATOMS: atom_id res chain seq x y z
N MET A 1 26.65 -43.27 -12.56
CA MET A 1 25.52 -43.09 -11.61
C MET A 1 25.87 -41.90 -10.71
N VAL A 2 25.53 -40.70 -11.15
CA VAL A 2 25.87 -39.45 -10.44
C VAL A 2 24.80 -39.23 -9.38
N MET A 3 25.19 -39.29 -8.10
CA MET A 3 24.32 -38.89 -7.00
C MET A 3 24.25 -37.36 -6.94
N THR A 4 23.04 -36.83 -7.12
CA THR A 4 22.74 -35.41 -6.89
C THR A 4 22.61 -35.12 -5.40
N PRO A 5 23.14 -33.99 -4.89
CA PRO A 5 23.00 -33.64 -3.49
C PRO A 5 21.59 -33.08 -3.24
N LYS A 6 20.83 -33.76 -2.37
CA LYS A 6 19.59 -33.26 -1.77
C LYS A 6 19.92 -32.22 -0.69
N SER A 7 19.12 -31.15 -0.68
CA SER A 7 18.78 -30.25 0.43
C SER A 7 19.84 -29.29 1.00
N THR A 8 19.77 -28.03 0.58
CA THR A 8 20.37 -26.85 1.25
C THR A 8 19.34 -25.82 1.75
N ASN A 9 18.03 -26.06 1.62
CA ASN A 9 17.00 -25.04 1.95
C ASN A 9 16.57 -24.95 3.44
N ARG A 10 17.24 -25.65 4.38
CA ARG A 10 16.89 -25.62 5.81
C ARG A 10 17.74 -24.68 6.67
N THR A 11 18.93 -24.28 6.24
CA THR A 11 19.86 -23.47 7.03
C THR A 11 19.59 -21.96 6.94
N ASN A 12 19.11 -21.44 5.81
CA ASN A 12 18.92 -19.99 5.65
C ASN A 12 17.82 -19.37 6.53
N ARG A 13 16.76 -20.12 6.90
CA ARG A 13 15.67 -19.55 7.69
C ARG A 13 16.07 -19.21 9.12
N GLY A 14 16.89 -20.04 9.76
CA GLY A 14 17.32 -19.82 11.14
C GLY A 14 18.23 -18.60 11.27
N VAL A 15 19.11 -18.38 10.30
CA VAL A 15 20.06 -17.25 10.31
C VAL A 15 19.34 -15.91 10.09
N GLU A 16 18.35 -15.86 9.19
CA GLU A 16 17.51 -14.68 8.97
C GLU A 16 16.73 -14.27 10.23
N GLN A 17 16.20 -15.25 10.97
CA GLN A 17 15.44 -14.99 12.18
C GLN A 17 16.31 -14.43 13.32
N VAL A 18 17.54 -14.95 13.47
CA VAL A 18 18.50 -14.43 14.47
C VAL A 18 18.94 -13.01 14.11
N PHE A 19 19.22 -12.72 12.84
CA PHE A 19 19.64 -11.38 12.43
C PHE A 19 18.56 -10.32 12.68
N LEU A 20 17.29 -10.62 12.36
CA LEU A 20 16.17 -9.72 12.63
C LEU A 20 15.97 -9.50 14.14
N TRP A 21 16.12 -10.56 14.94
CA TRP A 21 16.05 -10.44 16.39
C TRP A 21 17.15 -9.52 16.93
N VAL A 22 18.40 -9.73 16.50
CA VAL A 22 19.54 -8.87 16.88
C VAL A 22 19.26 -7.43 16.48
N TYR A 23 18.78 -7.19 15.26
CA TYR A 23 18.41 -5.85 14.80
C TYR A 23 17.39 -5.18 15.73
N LEU A 24 16.31 -5.88 16.11
CA LEU A 24 15.28 -5.34 16.99
C LEU A 24 15.79 -5.10 18.42
N VAL A 25 16.66 -5.98 18.93
CA VAL A 25 17.30 -5.82 20.25
C VAL A 25 18.22 -4.60 20.25
N VAL A 26 19.09 -4.48 19.25
CA VAL A 26 19.98 -3.32 19.10
C VAL A 26 19.15 -2.03 19.00
N LYS A 27 18.06 -2.04 18.23
CA LYS A 27 17.13 -0.91 18.13
C LYS A 27 16.51 -0.53 19.49
N SER A 28 16.12 -1.52 20.30
CA SER A 28 15.58 -1.30 21.65
C SER A 28 16.61 -0.69 22.60
N LEU A 29 17.85 -1.16 22.56
CA LEU A 29 18.96 -0.66 23.38
C LEU A 29 19.39 0.74 22.97
N VAL A 30 19.50 1.01 21.68
CA VAL A 30 19.78 2.34 21.14
C VAL A 30 18.72 3.34 21.61
N ASN A 31 17.43 2.96 21.58
CA ASN A 31 16.36 3.79 22.12
C ASN A 31 16.46 4.02 23.63
N GLY A 32 16.92 3.04 24.41
CA GLY A 32 17.17 3.26 25.84
C GLY A 32 18.31 4.25 26.08
N LEU A 33 19.41 4.11 25.34
CA LEU A 33 20.54 5.05 25.41
C LEU A 33 20.10 6.48 25.08
N ARG A 34 19.25 6.64 24.05
CA ARG A 34 18.67 7.93 23.65
C ARG A 34 17.77 8.54 24.72
N ASN A 35 17.02 7.71 25.44
CA ASN A 35 16.20 8.15 26.56
C ASN A 35 17.02 8.54 27.81
N GLY A 36 18.35 8.37 27.77
CA GLY A 36 19.22 8.58 28.93
C GLY A 36 19.11 7.45 29.97
N ASP A 37 18.64 6.27 29.56
CA ASP A 37 18.53 5.12 30.47
C ASP A 37 19.92 4.74 31.01
N GLU A 38 19.99 4.49 32.32
CA GLU A 38 21.20 3.97 32.95
C GLU A 38 21.58 2.59 32.38
N LEU A 39 22.86 2.23 32.47
CA LEU A 39 23.34 0.94 31.97
C LEU A 39 22.64 -0.26 32.64
N SER A 40 22.25 -0.11 33.92
CA SER A 40 21.41 -1.07 34.65
C SER A 40 20.07 -1.30 33.94
N VAL A 41 19.36 -0.22 33.61
CA VAL A 41 18.07 -0.25 32.90
C VAL A 41 18.21 -0.85 31.50
N LEU A 42 19.29 -0.54 30.79
CA LEU A 42 19.58 -1.14 29.47
C LEU A 42 19.83 -2.65 29.56
N ARG A 43 20.53 -3.10 30.60
CA ARG A 43 20.75 -4.52 30.87
C ARG A 43 19.45 -5.23 31.24
N ASP A 44 18.60 -4.58 32.03
CA ASP A 44 17.29 -5.11 32.40
C ASP A 44 16.41 -5.24 31.16
N ARG A 45 16.35 -4.21 30.31
CA ARG A 45 15.67 -4.28 28.99
C ARG A 45 16.18 -5.43 28.14
N LEU A 46 17.49 -5.64 28.06
CA LEU A 46 18.06 -6.76 27.31
C LEU A 46 17.59 -8.11 27.87
N SER A 47 17.51 -8.24 29.20
CA SER A 47 17.05 -9.45 29.87
C SER A 47 15.55 -9.72 29.72
N GLU A 48 14.75 -8.66 29.55
CA GLU A 48 13.30 -8.74 29.33
C GLU A 48 12.93 -9.12 27.88
N LEU A 49 13.85 -8.97 26.93
CA LEU A 49 13.59 -9.27 25.52
C LEU A 49 13.50 -10.80 25.31
N PRO A 50 12.39 -11.30 24.74
CA PRO A 50 12.22 -12.74 24.54
C PRO A 50 13.22 -13.33 23.57
N SER A 51 13.60 -14.59 23.74
CA SER A 51 14.62 -15.28 22.93
C SER A 51 14.18 -15.70 21.52
N ASN A 52 12.90 -15.59 21.18
CA ASN A 52 12.38 -15.90 19.85
C ASN A 52 11.60 -14.72 19.25
N LEU A 53 11.47 -14.69 17.92
CA LEU A 53 10.81 -13.61 17.21
C LEU A 53 9.31 -13.50 17.51
N ASP A 54 8.60 -14.62 17.65
CA ASP A 54 7.15 -14.59 17.90
C ASP A 54 6.81 -13.96 19.25
N LEU A 55 7.57 -14.30 20.30
CA LEU A 55 7.44 -13.69 21.61
C LEU A 55 7.87 -12.22 21.57
N LEU A 56 8.90 -11.88 20.79
CA LEU A 56 9.32 -10.50 20.60
C LEU A 56 8.23 -9.66 19.91
N TYR A 57 7.61 -10.15 18.84
CA TYR A 57 6.49 -9.47 18.18
C TYR A 57 5.29 -9.35 19.12
N ARG A 58 5.00 -10.39 19.91
CA ARG A 58 3.96 -10.35 20.93
C ARG A 58 4.25 -9.30 22.00
N HIS A 59 5.49 -9.21 22.47
CA HIS A 59 5.93 -8.18 23.41
C HIS A 59 5.76 -6.78 22.80
N MET A 60 6.14 -6.58 21.52
CA MET A 60 5.94 -5.31 20.81
C MET A 60 4.45 -4.95 20.70
N LEU A 61 3.59 -5.88 20.29
CA LEU A 61 2.13 -5.66 20.21
C LEU A 61 1.48 -5.38 21.57
N GLN A 62 1.94 -6.02 22.64
CA GLN A 62 1.41 -5.80 23.99
C GLN A 62 1.67 -4.39 24.53
N ARG A 63 2.72 -3.72 24.03
CA ARG A 63 3.07 -2.34 24.39
C ARG A 63 2.24 -1.30 23.67
N VAL A 64 1.51 -1.66 22.61
CA VAL A 64 0.61 -0.74 21.91
C VAL A 64 -0.50 -0.29 22.89
N PRO A 65 -0.67 1.03 23.13
CA PRO A 65 -1.73 1.54 23.98
C PRO A 65 -3.12 1.06 23.57
N LYS A 66 -3.98 0.74 24.55
CA LYS A 66 -5.33 0.20 24.31
C LYS A 66 -6.16 1.01 23.31
N ARG A 67 -6.05 2.34 23.37
CA ARG A 67 -6.75 3.28 22.46
C ARG A 67 -6.44 3.08 20.98
N TYR A 68 -5.30 2.46 20.65
CA TYR A 68 -4.89 2.21 19.27
C TYR A 68 -5.23 0.81 18.78
N TRP A 69 -5.66 -0.12 19.63
CA TRP A 69 -5.87 -1.52 19.24
C TRP A 69 -6.83 -1.70 18.07
N SER A 70 -7.94 -0.95 18.05
CA SER A 70 -8.88 -0.97 16.92
C SER A 70 -8.22 -0.48 15.62
N ALA A 71 -7.45 0.61 15.68
CA ALA A 71 -6.73 1.14 14.52
C ALA A 71 -5.64 0.19 14.02
N SER A 72 -4.86 -0.40 14.93
CA SER A 72 -3.85 -1.42 14.61
C SER A 72 -4.47 -2.62 13.91
N PHE A 73 -5.59 -3.12 14.45
CA PHE A 73 -6.28 -4.27 13.89
C PHE A 73 -6.79 -3.97 12.48
N ARG A 74 -7.42 -2.82 12.26
CA ARG A 74 -7.89 -2.41 10.93
C ARG A 74 -6.74 -2.33 9.93
N LEU A 75 -5.58 -1.79 10.32
CA LEU A 75 -4.39 -1.77 9.45
C LEU A 75 -3.91 -3.18 9.11
N PHE A 76 -3.81 -4.08 10.09
CA PHE A 76 -3.38 -5.47 9.84
C PHE A 76 -4.37 -6.24 8.97
N ASP A 77 -5.68 -6.01 9.15
CA ASP A 77 -6.73 -6.66 8.38
C ASP A 77 -6.73 -6.18 6.92
N ILE A 78 -6.58 -4.88 6.70
CA ILE A 78 -6.37 -4.31 5.35
C ILE A 78 -5.11 -4.88 4.69
N MET A 79 -4.00 -4.97 5.43
CA MET A 79 -2.77 -5.57 4.92
C MET A 79 -2.96 -7.05 4.54
N LYS A 80 -3.76 -7.80 5.31
CA LYS A 80 -4.11 -9.21 5.02
C LYS A 80 -4.93 -9.33 3.74
N SER A 81 -5.90 -8.44 3.56
CA SER A 81 -6.83 -8.45 2.42
C SER A 81 -6.21 -7.89 1.14
N SER A 82 -5.08 -7.18 1.23
CA SER A 82 -4.42 -6.61 0.07
C SER A 82 -3.58 -7.64 -0.69
N ARG A 83 -3.85 -7.79 -2.00
CA ARG A 83 -3.03 -8.65 -2.89
C ARG A 83 -1.69 -8.01 -3.28
N THR A 84 -1.59 -6.68 -3.18
CA THR A 84 -0.39 -5.89 -3.45
C THR A 84 -0.14 -4.94 -2.28
N ALA A 85 1.10 -4.49 -2.09
CA ALA A 85 1.43 -3.55 -1.04
C ALA A 85 0.60 -2.25 -1.21
N PRO A 86 -0.28 -1.88 -0.26
CA PRO A 86 -1.10 -0.69 -0.41
C PRO A 86 -0.24 0.57 -0.30
N LYS A 87 -0.61 1.62 -1.05
CA LYS A 87 0.02 2.93 -0.91
C LYS A 87 -0.25 3.49 0.49
N ALA A 88 0.73 4.18 1.06
CA ALA A 88 0.61 4.84 2.35
C ALA A 88 -0.57 5.80 2.37
N LEU A 89 -0.72 6.63 1.33
CA LEU A 89 -1.82 7.58 1.20
C LEU A 89 -3.20 6.89 1.27
N LEU A 90 -3.35 5.70 0.67
CA LEU A 90 -4.59 4.93 0.75
C LEU A 90 -4.90 4.54 2.20
N LEU A 91 -3.91 4.05 2.96
CA LEU A 91 -4.10 3.68 4.37
C LEU A 91 -4.38 4.89 5.27
N TRP A 92 -4.06 6.11 4.83
CA TRP A 92 -4.33 7.32 5.61
C TRP A 92 -5.82 7.48 5.90
N TYR A 93 -6.66 7.24 4.90
CA TYR A 93 -8.12 7.35 5.00
C TYR A 93 -8.74 6.40 6.02
N LEU A 94 -8.06 5.29 6.36
CA LEU A 94 -8.53 4.32 7.34
C LEU A 94 -8.68 4.94 8.75
N GLY A 95 -7.80 5.88 9.09
CA GLY A 95 -7.78 6.55 10.40
C GLY A 95 -8.63 7.81 10.48
N GLU A 96 -9.23 8.24 9.37
CA GLU A 96 -9.92 9.51 9.25
C GLU A 96 -11.44 9.34 9.27
N ARG A 97 -12.14 10.35 9.77
CA ARG A 97 -13.60 10.41 9.78
C ARG A 97 -14.08 11.62 9.00
N GLY A 98 -15.09 11.43 8.16
CA GLY A 98 -15.72 12.55 7.45
C GLY A 98 -14.82 13.25 6.42
N TYR A 99 -13.91 12.50 5.78
CA TYR A 99 -13.14 13.01 4.65
C TYR A 99 -13.98 12.98 3.37
N ASN A 100 -13.59 13.80 2.39
CA ASN A 100 -14.12 13.69 1.03
C ASN A 100 -13.33 12.57 0.31
N PRO A 101 -13.98 11.46 -0.09
CA PRO A 101 -13.28 10.36 -0.75
C PRO A 101 -12.69 10.70 -2.12
N LEU A 102 -13.16 11.77 -2.76
CA LEU A 102 -12.67 12.24 -4.07
C LEU A 102 -12.16 13.69 -3.97
N GLU A 103 -11.55 14.05 -2.83
CA GLU A 103 -11.09 15.40 -2.50
C GLU A 103 -10.29 16.02 -3.66
N ASP A 104 -10.80 17.13 -4.20
CA ASP A 104 -10.19 17.83 -5.32
C ASP A 104 -8.86 18.46 -4.92
N ASN A 105 -7.87 18.37 -5.82
CA ASN A 105 -6.65 19.18 -5.79
C ASN A 105 -5.83 19.06 -4.50
N LEU A 106 -5.69 17.85 -3.96
CA LEU A 106 -4.71 17.59 -2.92
C LEU A 106 -3.32 18.00 -3.42
N SER A 107 -2.75 19.03 -2.78
CA SER A 107 -1.38 19.43 -3.06
C SER A 107 -0.42 18.28 -2.76
N GLU A 108 0.66 18.20 -3.51
CA GLU A 108 1.71 17.20 -3.29
C GLU A 108 2.24 17.28 -1.84
N GLU A 109 2.36 18.49 -1.28
CA GLU A 109 2.71 18.71 0.12
C GLU A 109 1.71 18.07 1.10
N THR A 110 0.42 18.17 0.82
CA THR A 110 -0.62 17.55 1.65
C THR A 110 -0.53 16.02 1.56
N LYS A 111 -0.34 15.46 0.36
CA LYS A 111 -0.16 14.02 0.18
C LYS A 111 1.07 13.51 0.94
N LEU A 112 2.19 14.22 0.86
CA LEU A 112 3.41 13.90 1.62
C LEU A 112 3.18 13.95 3.14
N ALA A 113 2.48 14.99 3.62
CA ALA A 113 2.12 15.10 5.04
C ALA A 113 1.26 13.92 5.51
N ARG A 114 0.31 13.48 4.69
CA ARG A 114 -0.54 12.29 4.97
C ARG A 114 0.29 11.00 4.97
N CYS A 115 1.22 10.83 4.04
CA CYS A 115 2.16 9.69 4.04
C CYS A 115 3.03 9.66 5.30
N TYR A 116 3.53 10.82 5.76
CA TYR A 116 4.27 10.92 7.01
C TYR A 116 3.42 10.59 8.23
N GLN A 117 2.16 11.04 8.27
CA GLN A 117 1.24 10.66 9.33
C GLN A 117 1.02 9.14 9.37
N ILE A 118 1.03 8.45 8.23
CA ILE A 118 1.00 6.99 8.20
C ILE A 118 2.24 6.39 8.83
N TYR A 119 3.44 6.88 8.50
CA TYR A 119 4.67 6.44 9.17
C TYR A 119 4.54 6.51 10.71
N LEU A 120 4.04 7.64 11.24
CA LEU A 120 3.82 7.79 12.68
C LEU A 120 2.81 6.76 13.22
N ARG A 121 1.74 6.47 12.48
CA ARG A 121 0.76 5.43 12.86
C ARG A 121 1.38 4.03 12.85
N LEU A 122 2.20 3.69 11.86
CA LEU A 122 2.87 2.37 11.82
C LEU A 122 3.79 2.19 13.03
N MET A 123 4.50 3.24 13.42
CA MET A 123 5.41 3.20 14.58
C MET A 123 4.64 3.13 15.91
N THR A 124 3.62 3.98 16.10
CA THR A 124 2.92 4.13 17.39
C THR A 124 1.77 3.14 17.59
N GLN A 125 1.07 2.77 16.51
CA GLN A 125 -0.12 1.91 16.54
C GLN A 125 0.23 0.47 16.15
N CYS A 126 1.15 0.26 15.21
CA CYS A 126 1.56 -1.09 14.79
C CYS A 126 2.90 -1.53 15.41
N ALA A 127 3.46 -0.77 16.35
CA ALA A 127 4.75 -1.02 16.98
C ALA A 127 5.91 -1.22 15.99
N GLY A 128 5.81 -0.67 14.77
CA GLY A 128 6.79 -0.87 13.70
C GLY A 128 6.81 -2.28 13.10
N LEU A 129 5.75 -3.08 13.30
CA LEU A 129 5.57 -4.35 12.60
C LEU A 129 5.22 -4.17 11.11
N LEU A 130 4.78 -2.97 10.75
CA LEU A 130 4.63 -2.51 9.37
C LEU A 130 5.62 -1.36 9.12
N GLU A 131 6.10 -1.23 7.88
CA GLU A 131 7.07 -0.21 7.46
C GLU A 131 6.69 0.41 6.12
N LEU A 132 7.19 1.62 5.86
CA LEU A 132 7.11 2.26 4.55
C LEU A 132 8.30 1.83 3.69
N ARG A 133 8.04 1.59 2.40
CA ARG A 133 9.06 1.41 1.37
C ARG A 133 8.80 2.35 0.20
N THR A 134 9.86 2.79 -0.47
CA THR A 134 9.78 3.64 -1.66
C THR A 134 10.39 2.94 -2.87
N ASP A 135 9.71 3.00 -4.01
CA ASP A 135 10.12 2.30 -5.24
C ASP A 135 11.35 2.92 -5.94
N PHE A 136 11.93 3.98 -5.38
CA PHE A 136 13.10 4.67 -5.96
C PHE A 136 14.43 3.94 -5.73
N ILE A 137 14.50 3.00 -4.79
CA ILE A 137 15.79 2.39 -4.39
C ILE A 137 16.05 1.02 -5.07
N ASP A 138 15.03 0.33 -5.58
CA ASP A 138 15.22 -1.01 -6.18
C ASP A 138 15.64 -0.98 -7.67
N ARG A 139 15.53 0.17 -8.36
CA ARG A 139 15.84 0.27 -9.80
C ARG A 139 17.31 0.59 -10.14
N HIS A 140 18.16 0.90 -9.16
CA HIS A 140 19.55 1.35 -9.43
C HIS A 140 20.65 0.58 -8.68
N VAL A 141 20.37 -0.52 -7.98
CA VAL A 141 21.39 -1.16 -7.13
C VAL A 141 21.60 -2.65 -7.45
N GLY A 142 22.22 -2.89 -8.61
CA GLY A 142 23.08 -4.06 -8.85
C GLY A 142 24.47 -3.91 -8.22
N THR A 143 24.66 -3.01 -7.26
CA THR A 143 25.94 -2.78 -6.58
C THR A 143 25.72 -2.78 -5.07
N THR A 144 26.03 -3.91 -4.43
CA THR A 144 26.36 -4.03 -2.99
C THR A 144 25.77 -2.98 -2.03
N ASP A 145 24.87 -3.45 -1.16
CA ASP A 145 24.76 -2.94 0.21
C ASP A 145 24.12 -1.56 0.40
N THR A 146 22.91 -1.39 -0.13
CA THR A 146 21.94 -0.46 0.47
C THR A 146 20.58 -1.14 0.56
N ARG A 147 20.41 -2.02 1.56
CA ARG A 147 19.14 -1.98 2.30
C ARG A 147 18.94 -0.50 2.65
N LEU A 148 17.73 0.04 2.60
CA LEU A 148 17.51 1.30 3.28
C LEU A 148 17.96 1.09 4.74
N ASP A 149 19.18 1.49 5.04
CA ASP A 149 19.49 2.20 6.25
C ASP A 149 18.61 3.44 6.18
N MET A 150 17.32 3.22 6.48
CA MET A 150 16.64 4.06 7.43
C MET A 150 17.57 4.10 8.65
N VAL A 151 18.62 4.94 8.58
CA VAL A 151 18.83 5.87 9.67
C VAL A 151 17.47 6.50 9.80
N ILE A 152 16.66 5.90 10.68
CA ILE A 152 15.55 6.56 11.34
C ILE A 152 16.17 7.90 11.68
N ASP A 153 15.73 8.91 10.94
CA ASP A 153 15.87 10.26 11.42
C ASP A 153 15.06 10.22 12.71
N ASP A 154 15.82 10.01 13.78
CA ASP A 154 15.35 9.91 15.15
C ASP A 154 15.02 11.29 15.68
N ASP A 155 14.80 12.24 14.77
CA ASP A 155 14.31 13.59 15.01
C ASP A 155 12.82 13.52 15.40
N THR A 156 12.56 12.93 16.57
CA THR A 156 11.97 13.74 17.63
C THR A 156 13.12 14.39 18.38
N ASP A 157 13.54 15.56 17.87
CA ASP A 157 14.38 16.57 18.51
C ASP A 157 15.82 16.20 18.93
N VAL A 158 16.78 16.77 18.17
CA VAL A 158 18.09 17.31 18.60
C VAL A 158 19.26 16.31 18.65
N ILE A 159 19.87 16.05 17.49
CA ILE A 159 21.31 16.28 17.15
C ILE A 159 21.68 15.49 15.89
N ARG A 160 21.67 16.17 14.72
CA ARG A 160 22.66 15.98 13.65
C ARG A 160 22.72 17.21 12.74
N TYR A 161 23.58 18.15 13.12
CA TYR A 161 24.27 19.01 12.15
C TYR A 161 25.05 18.08 11.20
N GLY A 162 24.57 17.88 9.96
CA GLY A 162 25.36 17.13 8.99
C GLY A 162 24.71 16.56 7.72
N ARG A 163 23.42 16.79 7.43
CA ARG A 163 22.82 16.78 6.07
C ARG A 163 21.31 16.96 6.23
N LYS A 164 20.81 18.18 5.99
CA LYS A 164 19.37 18.44 5.92
C LYS A 164 18.80 17.68 4.73
N ARG A 165 18.20 16.49 4.95
CA ARG A 165 17.30 15.93 3.94
C ARG A 165 15.96 16.63 4.07
N LYS A 166 15.42 17.15 2.97
CA LYS A 166 14.10 17.80 3.00
C LYS A 166 13.03 16.73 3.26
N PHE A 167 11.89 17.13 3.83
CA PHE A 167 10.74 16.25 4.10
C PHE A 167 10.32 15.38 2.90
N GLY A 168 10.50 15.87 1.66
CA GLY A 168 10.25 15.13 0.41
C GLY A 168 11.39 14.23 -0.09
N GLU A 169 12.54 14.16 0.59
CA GLU A 169 13.66 13.27 0.25
C GLU A 169 13.62 11.95 1.04
N VAL A 170 12.79 11.87 2.09
CA VAL A 170 12.67 10.70 2.97
C VAL A 170 11.38 9.91 2.69
N TYR A 171 10.32 10.60 2.26
CA TYR A 171 9.01 10.00 1.97
C TYR A 171 8.56 10.37 0.56
N SER A 172 8.01 9.38 -0.16
CA SER A 172 7.39 9.57 -1.47
C SER A 172 5.87 9.42 -1.37
N ILE A 173 5.13 10.07 -2.26
CA ILE A 173 3.68 9.88 -2.42
C ILE A 173 3.38 8.44 -2.88
N ASP A 174 4.34 7.81 -3.56
CA ASP A 174 4.28 6.41 -3.96
C ASP A 174 4.81 5.44 -2.91
N SER A 175 5.03 5.89 -1.67
CA SER A 175 5.44 4.98 -0.60
C SER A 175 4.38 3.90 -0.39
N THR A 176 4.82 2.66 -0.28
CA THR A 176 3.95 1.49 -0.07
C THR A 176 4.23 0.86 1.29
N VAL A 177 3.19 0.35 1.93
CA VAL A 177 3.25 -0.21 3.27
C VAL A 177 3.50 -1.71 3.19
N HIS A 178 4.46 -2.19 3.97
CA HIS A 178 4.90 -3.59 3.98
C HIS A 178 4.98 -4.13 5.40
N TYR A 179 4.97 -5.46 5.53
CA TYR A 179 5.41 -6.10 6.77
C TYR A 179 6.90 -5.86 6.95
N LEU A 180 7.33 -5.55 8.18
CA LEU A 180 8.74 -5.41 8.54
C LEU A 180 9.56 -6.64 8.09
N HIS A 181 8.96 -7.82 8.18
CA HIS A 181 9.53 -9.06 7.68
C HIS A 181 8.41 -10.07 7.39
N ARG A 182 8.66 -11.05 6.52
CA ARG A 182 7.68 -12.10 6.19
C ARG A 182 7.13 -12.83 7.43
N THR A 183 7.95 -13.04 8.45
CA THR A 183 7.53 -13.73 9.69
C THR A 183 6.53 -12.91 10.50
N VAL A 184 6.46 -11.59 10.30
CA VAL A 184 5.44 -10.76 10.93
C VAL A 184 4.07 -11.07 10.37
N HIS A 185 3.95 -11.28 9.06
CA HIS A 185 2.70 -11.74 8.44
C HIS A 185 2.25 -13.06 9.08
N ASP A 186 3.15 -14.04 9.13
CA ASP A 186 2.84 -15.37 9.68
C ASP A 186 2.42 -15.29 11.15
N PHE A 187 3.10 -14.45 11.94
CA PHE A 187 2.80 -14.20 13.35
C PHE A 187 1.42 -13.53 13.56
N LEU A 188 1.11 -12.47 12.81
CA LEU A 188 -0.11 -11.66 12.98
C LEU A 188 -1.40 -12.45 12.75
N PHE A 189 -1.33 -13.52 11.95
CA PHE A 189 -2.48 -14.34 11.59
C PHE A 189 -2.47 -15.73 12.23
N THR A 190 -1.70 -15.91 13.31
CA THR A 190 -1.83 -17.08 14.18
C THR A 190 -3.13 -17.06 14.98
N ALA A 191 -3.66 -18.25 15.30
CA ALA A 191 -4.90 -18.39 16.09
C ALA A 191 -4.82 -17.69 17.46
N ASP A 192 -3.64 -17.74 18.10
CA ASP A 192 -3.38 -17.03 19.35
C ASP A 192 -3.58 -15.53 19.22
N ILE A 193 -3.02 -14.93 18.17
CA ILE A 193 -3.11 -13.49 17.94
C ILE A 193 -4.53 -13.10 17.52
N GLU A 194 -5.22 -13.93 16.73
CA GLU A 194 -6.65 -13.73 16.47
C GLU A 194 -7.50 -13.75 17.74
N SER A 195 -7.20 -14.65 18.69
CA SER A 195 -7.88 -14.70 19.99
C SER A 195 -7.61 -13.44 20.82
N LEU A 196 -6.36 -12.95 20.77
CA LEU A 196 -5.95 -11.71 21.42
C LEU A 196 -6.72 -10.52 20.84
N TRP A 197 -6.93 -10.45 19.53
CA TRP A 197 -7.73 -9.39 18.91
C TRP A 197 -9.20 -9.46 19.29
N LYS A 198 -9.79 -10.66 19.30
CA LYS A 198 -11.19 -10.88 19.71
C LYS A 198 -11.45 -10.41 21.15
N GLY A 199 -10.48 -10.59 22.05
CA GLY A 199 -10.59 -10.10 23.44
C GLY A 199 -10.33 -8.59 23.60
N ARG A 200 -9.81 -7.91 22.58
CA ARG A 200 -9.32 -6.53 22.66
C ARG A 200 -10.15 -5.51 21.88
N VAL A 201 -10.89 -5.94 20.86
CA VAL A 201 -11.66 -5.07 19.96
C VAL A 201 -13.15 -5.39 20.11
N SER A 202 -13.95 -4.38 20.49
CA SER A 202 -15.41 -4.50 20.55
C SER A 202 -16.01 -4.44 19.14
N GLU A 203 -16.52 -5.57 18.67
CA GLU A 203 -17.48 -5.87 17.58
C GLU A 203 -17.43 -5.18 16.20
N SER A 204 -16.99 -3.94 16.00
CA SER A 204 -16.95 -3.35 14.63
C SER A 204 -15.69 -3.82 13.89
N ARG A 205 -15.75 -5.01 13.31
CA ARG A 205 -14.75 -5.47 12.33
C ARG A 205 -15.00 -4.74 11.03
N LEU A 206 -14.00 -4.00 10.57
CA LEU A 206 -14.03 -3.40 9.23
C LEU A 206 -14.22 -4.50 8.18
N ASP A 207 -15.17 -4.32 7.26
CA ASP A 207 -15.19 -5.09 6.02
C ASP A 207 -14.03 -4.63 5.13
N SER A 208 -12.84 -5.16 5.41
CA SER A 208 -11.57 -4.75 4.81
C SER A 208 -11.55 -4.91 3.29
N VAL A 209 -12.22 -5.94 2.76
CA VAL A 209 -12.28 -6.19 1.31
C VAL A 209 -13.19 -5.17 0.63
N SER A 210 -14.38 -4.91 1.17
CA SER A 210 -15.26 -3.86 0.64
C SER A 210 -14.65 -2.47 0.76
N TRP A 211 -13.97 -2.19 1.86
CA TRP A 211 -13.25 -0.93 2.05
C TRP A 211 -12.14 -0.75 1.01
N LEU A 212 -11.33 -1.80 0.79
CA LEU A 212 -10.30 -1.80 -0.25
C LEU A 212 -10.90 -1.62 -1.64
N ALA A 213 -11.96 -2.35 -1.99
CA ALA A 213 -12.63 -2.21 -3.27
C ALA A 213 -13.12 -0.77 -3.51
N THR A 214 -13.67 -0.14 -2.47
CA THR A 214 -14.13 1.26 -2.53
C THR A 214 -12.99 2.24 -2.78
N HIS A 215 -11.83 2.04 -2.14
CA HIS A 215 -10.66 2.91 -2.36
C HIS A 215 -9.94 2.65 -3.68
N ARG A 216 -9.92 1.41 -4.16
CA ARG A 216 -9.46 1.11 -5.52
C ARG A 216 -10.38 1.72 -6.58
N PHE A 217 -11.69 1.78 -6.34
CA PHE A 217 -12.60 2.52 -7.21
C PHE A 217 -12.27 4.01 -7.25
N ILE A 218 -11.98 4.63 -6.11
CA ILE A 218 -11.54 6.03 -6.02
C ILE A 218 -10.29 6.25 -6.89
N ASP A 219 -9.25 5.42 -6.74
CA ASP A 219 -8.03 5.50 -7.55
C ASP A 219 -8.35 5.46 -9.05
N VAL A 220 -9.21 4.52 -9.47
CA VAL A 220 -9.65 4.37 -10.87
C VAL A 220 -10.44 5.58 -11.35
N TYR A 221 -11.35 6.11 -10.53
CA TYR A 221 -12.15 7.28 -10.87
C TYR A 221 -11.28 8.54 -11.02
N GLU A 222 -10.28 8.73 -10.16
CA GLU A 222 -9.33 9.85 -10.29
C GLU A 222 -8.55 9.80 -11.61
N VAL A 223 -8.12 8.60 -12.03
CA VAL A 223 -7.49 8.42 -13.34
C VAL A 223 -8.49 8.75 -14.45
N ALA A 224 -9.75 8.29 -14.37
CA ALA A 224 -10.78 8.63 -15.37
C ALA A 224 -11.03 10.14 -15.50
N MET A 225 -11.00 10.88 -14.38
CA MET A 225 -11.15 12.34 -14.40
C MET A 225 -9.97 13.01 -15.10
N ARG A 226 -8.73 12.59 -14.81
CA ARG A 226 -7.53 13.07 -15.50
C ARG A 226 -7.57 12.77 -17.00
N VAL A 227 -8.10 11.60 -17.37
CA VAL A 227 -8.35 11.26 -18.78
C VAL A 227 -9.36 12.21 -19.41
N LYS A 228 -10.46 12.52 -18.71
CA LYS A 228 -11.49 13.43 -19.20
C LYS A 228 -10.96 14.85 -19.42
N GLU A 229 -10.07 15.30 -18.56
CA GLU A 229 -9.46 16.65 -18.59
C GLU A 229 -8.30 16.76 -19.59
N ALA A 230 -7.84 15.66 -20.18
CA ALA A 230 -6.79 15.70 -21.21
C ALA A 230 -7.32 16.41 -22.47
N GLU A 231 -6.88 17.65 -22.68
CA GLU A 231 -7.41 18.62 -23.66
C GLU A 231 -7.41 18.13 -25.11
N ASP A 232 -6.56 17.16 -25.46
CA ASP A 232 -6.36 16.73 -26.85
C ASP A 232 -7.08 15.42 -27.23
N GLY A 233 -7.83 14.80 -26.32
CA GLY A 233 -8.47 13.50 -26.60
C GLY A 233 -7.50 12.32 -26.78
N TYR A 234 -6.20 12.56 -26.53
CA TYR A 234 -5.13 11.57 -26.56
C TYR A 234 -4.75 11.13 -25.14
N LEU A 235 -4.59 9.83 -24.98
CA LEU A 235 -4.18 9.20 -23.73
C LEU A 235 -2.69 8.86 -23.75
N SER A 236 -1.93 9.36 -22.77
CA SER A 236 -0.53 8.94 -22.61
C SER A 236 -0.45 7.46 -22.25
N SER A 237 0.67 6.83 -22.64
CA SER A 237 0.94 5.42 -22.34
C SER A 237 0.91 5.16 -20.82
N ALA A 238 1.42 6.09 -20.02
CA ALA A 238 1.40 6.05 -18.57
C ALA A 238 -0.02 6.11 -17.97
N LEU A 239 -0.88 7.02 -18.44
CA LEU A 239 -2.27 7.12 -17.96
C LEU A 239 -3.08 5.86 -18.27
N LEU A 240 -2.83 5.24 -19.43
CA LEU A 240 -3.46 3.98 -19.81
C LEU A 240 -3.02 2.83 -18.93
N TYR A 241 -1.72 2.77 -18.60
CA TYR A 241 -1.21 1.79 -17.67
C TYR A 241 -1.84 1.95 -16.29
N GLU A 242 -1.82 3.17 -15.73
CA GLU A 242 -2.46 3.50 -14.45
C GLU A 242 -3.95 3.10 -14.43
N TRP A 243 -4.69 3.42 -15.50
CA TRP A 243 -6.09 3.03 -15.65
C TRP A 243 -6.26 1.51 -15.66
N SER A 244 -5.50 0.81 -16.51
CA SER A 244 -5.65 -0.63 -16.69
C SER A 244 -5.32 -1.43 -15.43
N GLU A 245 -4.23 -1.06 -14.75
CA GLU A 245 -3.79 -1.73 -13.52
C GLU A 245 -4.70 -1.38 -12.34
N GLY A 246 -5.15 -0.12 -12.25
CA GLY A 246 -6.16 0.30 -11.29
C GLY A 246 -7.46 -0.48 -11.47
N LEU A 247 -7.98 -0.57 -12.71
CA LEU A 247 -9.22 -1.27 -13.03
C LEU A 247 -9.11 -2.76 -12.71
N ARG A 248 -8.00 -3.39 -13.09
CA ARG A 248 -7.72 -4.81 -12.79
C ARG A 248 -7.72 -5.08 -11.29
N THR A 249 -6.98 -4.28 -10.52
CA THR A 249 -6.90 -4.46 -9.06
C THR A 249 -8.24 -4.15 -8.37
N PHE A 250 -8.99 -3.17 -8.85
CA PHE A 250 -10.35 -2.88 -8.40
C PHE A 250 -11.29 -4.06 -8.63
N LEU A 251 -11.42 -4.54 -9.88
CA LEU A 251 -12.37 -5.60 -10.24
C LEU A 251 -12.11 -6.89 -9.47
N VAL A 252 -10.85 -7.28 -9.36
CA VAL A 252 -10.43 -8.45 -8.58
C VAL A 252 -10.82 -8.31 -7.11
N THR A 253 -10.58 -7.13 -6.51
CA THR A 253 -10.94 -6.87 -5.11
C THR A 253 -12.46 -6.82 -4.92
N LEU A 254 -13.19 -6.30 -5.91
CA LEU A 254 -14.64 -6.25 -5.91
C LEU A 254 -15.25 -7.65 -5.98
N GLU A 255 -14.67 -8.56 -6.77
CA GLU A 255 -15.10 -9.95 -6.83
C GLU A 255 -14.91 -10.68 -5.50
N ASP A 256 -13.81 -10.40 -4.79
CA ASP A 256 -13.52 -10.94 -3.46
C ASP A 256 -14.47 -10.39 -2.37
N SER A 257 -15.16 -9.26 -2.61
CA SER A 257 -16.10 -8.68 -1.65
C SER A 257 -17.32 -9.59 -1.45
N SER A 258 -17.55 -9.99 -0.20
CA SER A 258 -18.76 -10.75 0.17
C SER A 258 -20.02 -9.87 0.21
N ASN A 259 -19.85 -8.54 0.30
CA ASN A 259 -20.95 -7.60 0.41
C ASN A 259 -21.61 -7.37 -0.96
N HIS A 260 -22.79 -7.96 -1.15
CA HIS A 260 -23.53 -7.90 -2.41
C HIS A 260 -23.89 -6.47 -2.84
N GLY A 261 -24.30 -5.59 -1.93
CA GLY A 261 -24.67 -4.24 -2.37
C GLY A 261 -23.45 -3.37 -2.66
N VAL A 262 -22.31 -3.56 -1.99
CA VAL A 262 -21.04 -2.89 -2.37
C VAL A 262 -20.68 -3.31 -3.80
N ARG A 263 -20.71 -4.62 -4.09
CA ARG A 263 -20.50 -5.16 -5.45
C ARG A 263 -21.46 -4.58 -6.48
N SER A 264 -22.75 -4.54 -6.17
CA SER A 264 -23.78 -4.02 -7.07
C SER A 264 -23.59 -2.52 -7.34
N MET A 265 -23.35 -1.72 -6.29
CA MET A 265 -23.23 -0.27 -6.40
C MET A 265 -21.94 0.14 -7.12
N LEU A 266 -20.77 -0.32 -6.66
CA LEU A 266 -19.50 -0.03 -7.32
C LEU A 266 -19.45 -0.61 -8.74
N GLY A 267 -20.05 -1.79 -8.95
CA GLY A 267 -20.17 -2.40 -10.28
C GLY A 267 -21.06 -1.61 -11.25
N LYS A 268 -22.05 -0.87 -10.75
CA LYS A 268 -22.82 0.08 -11.57
C LYS A 268 -22.00 1.33 -11.86
N MET A 269 -21.35 1.90 -10.84
CA MET A 269 -20.55 3.12 -10.97
C MET A 269 -19.41 2.96 -11.96
N ILE A 270 -18.70 1.82 -11.94
CA ILE A 270 -17.60 1.58 -12.89
C ILE A 270 -18.10 1.48 -14.33
N LYS A 271 -19.28 0.91 -14.56
CA LYS A 271 -19.89 0.85 -15.91
C LYS A 271 -20.25 2.24 -16.42
N ASP A 272 -20.74 3.11 -15.56
CA ASP A 272 -21.03 4.51 -15.91
C ASP A 272 -19.72 5.25 -16.26
N VAL A 273 -18.63 4.99 -15.54
CA VAL A 273 -17.29 5.53 -15.84
C VAL A 273 -16.78 5.02 -17.20
N GLU A 274 -16.78 3.70 -17.42
CA GLU A 274 -16.34 3.09 -18.67
C GLU A 274 -17.13 3.63 -19.87
N GLN A 275 -18.44 3.81 -19.75
CA GLN A 275 -19.29 4.39 -20.80
C GLN A 275 -18.91 5.83 -21.14
N GLY A 276 -18.56 6.64 -20.14
CA GLY A 276 -18.11 8.02 -20.34
C GLY A 276 -16.73 8.12 -21.01
N LEU A 277 -15.89 7.10 -20.87
CA LEU A 277 -14.55 7.05 -21.46
C LEU A 277 -14.50 6.51 -22.89
N LEU A 278 -15.59 5.93 -23.41
CA LEU A 278 -15.65 5.41 -24.79
C LEU A 278 -15.47 6.48 -25.88
N VAL A 279 -15.39 7.77 -25.51
CA VAL A 279 -15.21 8.90 -26.42
C VAL A 279 -13.73 9.18 -26.76
N PHE A 280 -12.78 8.64 -25.99
CA PHE A 280 -11.35 8.92 -26.15
C PHE A 280 -10.68 7.97 -27.16
N SER A 281 -9.74 8.51 -27.95
CA SER A 281 -9.00 7.75 -28.96
C SER A 281 -7.55 7.50 -28.52
N PHE A 282 -7.01 6.31 -28.82
CA PHE A 282 -5.62 5.96 -28.52
C PHE A 282 -4.76 5.99 -29.78
N ASP A 283 -3.66 6.74 -29.75
CA ASP A 283 -2.63 6.71 -30.79
C ASP A 283 -1.46 5.80 -30.37
N GLY A 284 -1.52 4.56 -30.85
CA GLY A 284 -0.48 3.56 -30.59
C GLY A 284 0.86 3.82 -31.28
N SER A 285 0.97 4.85 -32.13
CA SER A 285 2.21 5.16 -32.86
C SER A 285 3.27 5.88 -32.02
N ARG A 286 2.87 6.53 -30.91
CA ARG A 286 3.78 7.24 -29.97
C ARG A 286 4.27 6.41 -28.78
N ALA A 287 3.71 5.23 -28.55
CA ALA A 287 4.04 4.37 -27.42
C ALA A 287 5.49 3.82 -27.34
N PRO A 288 6.24 3.58 -28.44
CA PRO A 288 7.54 2.93 -28.35
C PRO A 288 8.68 3.80 -27.78
N GLU A 289 8.67 5.10 -28.04
CA GLU A 289 9.81 6.00 -27.76
C GLU A 289 9.86 6.44 -26.28
N GLU A 290 8.71 6.67 -25.64
CA GLU A 290 8.64 7.01 -24.20
C GLU A 290 9.00 5.81 -23.30
N TYR A 291 8.64 4.59 -23.73
CA TYR A 291 8.85 3.36 -22.94
C TYR A 291 10.31 2.88 -22.95
N THR A 292 11.04 3.12 -24.04
CA THR A 292 12.48 2.78 -24.12
C THR A 292 13.34 3.66 -23.22
N ALA A 293 12.93 4.90 -22.97
CA ALA A 293 13.62 5.80 -22.04
C ALA A 293 13.36 5.47 -20.55
N LEU A 294 12.19 4.90 -20.21
CA LEU A 294 11.77 4.63 -18.83
C LEU A 294 12.24 3.28 -18.26
N LEU A 295 12.51 2.28 -19.11
CA LEU A 295 12.80 0.90 -18.66
C LEU A 295 14.28 0.53 -18.62
N GLY A 296 15.19 1.39 -19.07
CA GLY A 296 16.62 1.08 -19.11
C GLY A 296 16.95 -0.01 -20.14
N GLU A 297 18.01 0.18 -20.90
CA GLU A 297 18.45 -0.80 -21.90
C GLU A 297 19.01 -2.05 -21.21
N GLY A 298 18.15 -3.02 -20.93
CA GLY A 298 18.56 -4.37 -20.59
C GLY A 298 17.78 -4.97 -19.43
N THR A 299 16.78 -5.79 -19.77
CA THR A 299 16.43 -7.08 -19.14
C THR A 299 15.04 -7.47 -19.63
N GLU A 300 14.93 -8.56 -20.40
CA GLU A 300 13.77 -9.48 -20.59
C GLU A 300 12.30 -8.98 -20.58
N THR A 301 12.02 -7.68 -20.60
CA THR A 301 10.66 -7.09 -20.50
C THR A 301 10.02 -6.83 -21.86
N ARG A 302 10.71 -7.15 -22.97
CA ARG A 302 10.12 -7.15 -24.33
C ARG A 302 8.92 -8.10 -24.47
N TYR A 303 8.72 -9.03 -23.53
CA TYR A 303 7.59 -9.97 -23.56
C TYR A 303 6.28 -9.45 -22.93
N ASN A 304 6.27 -8.29 -22.25
CA ASN A 304 5.08 -7.90 -21.47
C ASN A 304 4.18 -6.83 -22.13
N TRP A 305 4.63 -6.16 -23.21
CA TRP A 305 3.78 -5.16 -23.88
C TRP A 305 2.68 -5.81 -24.73
N LEU A 306 2.98 -6.95 -25.36
CA LEU A 306 2.00 -7.76 -26.10
C LEU A 306 1.02 -8.47 -25.15
N GLU A 307 1.45 -8.90 -23.96
CA GLU A 307 0.54 -9.41 -22.92
C GLU A 307 -0.31 -8.30 -22.30
N CYS A 308 0.24 -7.09 -22.07
CA CYS A 308 -0.57 -5.93 -21.75
C CYS A 308 -1.61 -5.68 -22.86
N LEU A 309 -1.20 -5.61 -24.14
CA LEU A 309 -2.06 -5.51 -25.34
C LEU A 309 -3.12 -6.63 -25.47
N LEU A 310 -2.81 -7.84 -25.03
CA LEU A 310 -3.75 -8.98 -25.00
C LEU A 310 -4.68 -8.97 -23.78
N GLN A 311 -4.27 -8.35 -22.66
CA GLN A 311 -5.15 -8.01 -21.53
C GLN A 311 -6.10 -6.84 -21.84
N PHE A 312 -5.88 -6.10 -22.94
CA PHE A 312 -6.81 -5.08 -23.42
C PHE A 312 -8.04 -5.66 -24.15
N ASP A 313 -8.84 -6.44 -23.43
CA ASP A 313 -10.27 -6.54 -23.74
C ASP A 313 -10.94 -5.14 -23.64
N CYS A 314 -10.33 -4.23 -22.88
CA CYS A 314 -10.69 -2.80 -22.84
C CYS A 314 -10.41 -2.04 -24.15
N LEU A 315 -9.25 -2.21 -24.82
CA LEU A 315 -9.04 -1.62 -26.16
C LEU A 315 -9.92 -2.29 -27.20
N ALA A 316 -10.21 -3.60 -27.08
CA ALA A 316 -11.18 -4.25 -27.96
C ALA A 316 -12.58 -3.66 -27.79
N ARG A 317 -13.02 -3.36 -26.56
CA ARG A 317 -14.30 -2.66 -26.28
C ARG A 317 -14.31 -1.20 -26.75
N ILE A 318 -13.20 -0.47 -26.57
CA ILE A 318 -13.03 0.92 -27.05
C ILE A 318 -12.96 0.96 -28.59
N LYS A 319 -12.25 0.03 -29.24
CA LYS A 319 -12.15 -0.08 -30.72
C LYS A 319 -13.37 -0.72 -31.38
N ALA A 320 -14.11 -1.60 -30.70
CA ALA A 320 -15.34 -2.22 -31.22
C ALA A 320 -16.52 -1.24 -31.28
N ALA A 321 -16.40 -0.06 -30.64
CA ALA A 321 -17.25 1.09 -30.90
C ALA A 321 -16.91 1.68 -32.29
N ARG A 322 -17.20 0.93 -33.37
CA ARG A 322 -17.08 1.38 -34.77
C ARG A 322 -17.98 2.57 -35.11
N HIS A 323 -18.86 2.94 -34.18
CA HIS A 323 -19.53 4.22 -34.14
C HIS A 323 -19.43 4.69 -32.69
N PRO A 324 -18.86 5.88 -32.40
CA PRO A 324 -19.04 6.48 -31.09
C PRO A 324 -20.55 6.65 -30.91
N LYS A 325 -21.17 5.79 -30.09
CA LYS A 325 -22.45 6.16 -29.51
C LYS A 325 -22.18 7.49 -28.82
N VAL A 326 -23.07 8.46 -29.00
CA VAL A 326 -23.05 9.70 -28.22
C VAL A 326 -22.84 9.29 -26.77
N GLY A 327 -21.63 9.53 -26.26
CA GLY A 327 -21.20 9.04 -24.96
C GLY A 327 -22.11 9.63 -23.90
N GLY A 328 -22.49 8.82 -22.90
CA GLY A 328 -23.13 9.37 -21.71
C GLY A 328 -22.15 10.32 -21.02
N ASP A 329 -22.66 11.37 -20.38
CA ASP A 329 -21.82 12.21 -19.51
C ASP A 329 -21.17 11.34 -18.43
N LEU A 330 -19.82 11.42 -18.32
CA LEU A 330 -19.10 10.82 -17.20
C LEU A 330 -19.78 11.25 -15.90
N MET A 331 -20.04 10.30 -15.01
CA MET A 331 -20.67 10.56 -13.72
C MET A 331 -20.06 11.81 -13.08
N ASN A 332 -20.90 12.82 -12.84
CA ASN A 332 -20.42 14.09 -12.29
C ASN A 332 -19.84 13.87 -10.89
N ARG A 333 -18.87 14.72 -10.53
CA ARG A 333 -18.06 14.55 -9.31
C ARG A 333 -18.89 14.60 -8.03
N GLN A 334 -19.91 15.46 -7.98
CA GLN A 334 -20.79 15.57 -6.80
C GLN A 334 -21.58 14.28 -6.55
N LYS A 335 -22.14 13.68 -7.61
CA LYS A 335 -22.82 12.40 -7.52
C LYS A 335 -21.85 11.29 -7.12
N ALA A 336 -20.66 11.26 -7.71
CA ALA A 336 -19.62 10.30 -7.36
C ALA A 336 -19.25 10.37 -5.88
N VAL A 337 -19.02 11.58 -5.34
CA VAL A 337 -18.74 11.81 -3.92
C VAL A 337 -19.90 11.30 -3.05
N GLN A 338 -21.14 11.60 -3.42
CA GLN A 338 -22.31 11.16 -2.66
C GLN A 338 -22.45 9.63 -2.63
N ASP A 339 -22.30 8.98 -3.79
CA ASP A 339 -22.43 7.53 -3.92
C ASP A 339 -21.30 6.82 -3.15
N VAL A 340 -20.04 7.25 -3.31
CA VAL A 340 -18.90 6.68 -2.55
C VAL A 340 -19.05 6.92 -1.05
N THR A 341 -19.47 8.12 -0.63
CA THR A 341 -19.72 8.41 0.79
C THR A 341 -20.81 7.51 1.36
N THR A 342 -21.84 7.21 0.57
CA THR A 342 -22.91 6.28 0.97
C THR A 342 -22.35 4.87 1.16
N VAL A 343 -21.51 4.39 0.25
CA VAL A 343 -20.82 3.09 0.37
C VAL A 343 -19.94 3.04 1.63
N LEU A 344 -19.12 4.07 1.88
CA LEU A 344 -18.24 4.12 3.04
C LEU A 344 -19.01 4.14 4.36
N LYS A 345 -20.06 4.96 4.47
CA LYS A 345 -20.94 4.97 5.65
C LYS A 345 -21.60 3.62 5.88
N TRP A 346 -21.98 2.93 4.80
CA TRP A 346 -22.56 1.62 4.90
C TRP A 346 -21.54 0.57 5.39
N ILE A 347 -20.32 0.59 4.85
CA ILE A 347 -19.21 -0.27 5.31
C ILE A 347 -18.90 -0.04 6.79
N ASP A 348 -18.87 1.23 7.24
CA ASP A 348 -18.58 1.58 8.63
C ASP A 348 -19.75 1.28 9.60
N SER A 349 -20.95 1.00 9.08
CA SER A 349 -22.14 0.68 9.89
C SER A 349 -22.36 -0.82 10.15
N ILE A 350 -21.58 -1.67 9.47
CA ILE A 350 -21.54 -3.12 9.62
C ILE A 350 -20.51 -3.46 10.70
#